data_AF-D4I6L1-F1
#
_entry.id   AF-D4I6L1-F1
#
_cell.length_a   1.000
_cell.length_b   1.000
_cell.length_c   1.000
_cell.angle_alpha   90.00
_cell.angle_beta   90.00
_cell.angle_gamma   90.00
#
_symmetry.space_group_name_H-M   'P 1'
#
loop_
_entity.id
_entity.type
_entity.pdbx_description
1 polymer ?
#
loop_
_entity_poly.entity_id
_entity_poly.type
_entity_poly.pdbx_seq_one_letter_code
_entity_poly.pdbx_strand_id
1 'polypeptide(L)'
;SELIEEKALGARNAAQRKLLDELGIPAEDVPVDQFLPVGRILYKAPSDGKWGEHELDYLLFIVRDVKVNPNPDEVADIKYVNQDQLRELLRKADAGEEGLKLSPWFRLIVDNFLFNFWDHVQKGTLKEVADMETIHKLT
;
A
#
# COMPACT_ATOMS: atom_id res chain seq x y z
N SER A 1 2.53 12.81 15.64
CA SER A 1 3.93 12.36 15.55
C SER A 1 3.94 10.97 14.95
N GLU A 2 4.79 10.69 13.96
CA GLU A 2 4.89 9.37 13.29
C GLU A 2 5.57 8.31 14.18
N LEU A 3 6.15 8.73 15.30
CA LEU A 3 6.92 7.90 16.23
C LEU A 3 6.05 7.16 17.27
N ILE A 4 4.72 7.25 17.18
CA ILE A 4 3.84 6.58 18.14
C ILE A 4 3.68 5.11 17.73
N GLU A 5 4.39 4.23 18.43
CA GLU A 5 4.43 2.79 18.14
C GLU A 5 3.11 2.08 18.46
N GLU A 6 2.37 2.54 19.47
CA GLU A 6 1.16 1.87 19.95
C GLU A 6 0.19 1.60 18.80
N LYS A 7 -0.02 0.31 18.49
CA LYS A 7 -0.89 -0.14 17.38
C LYS A 7 -0.59 0.60 16.06
N ALA A 8 0.69 0.89 15.79
CA ALA A 8 1.16 1.66 14.64
C ALA A 8 0.42 3.00 14.45
N LEU A 9 0.03 3.68 15.54
CA LEU A 9 -0.75 4.92 15.47
C LEU A 9 0.00 6.04 14.71
N GLY A 10 1.33 6.11 14.86
CA GLY A 10 2.15 7.06 14.11
C GLY A 10 2.02 6.87 12.59
N ALA A 11 2.17 5.64 12.11
CA ALA A 11 2.02 5.28 10.70
C ALA A 11 0.58 5.51 10.20
N ARG A 12 -0.44 5.17 11.00
CA ARG A 12 -1.85 5.41 10.62
C ARG A 12 -2.19 6.90 10.50
N ASN A 13 -1.66 7.75 11.39
CA ASN A 13 -1.80 9.20 11.25
C ASN A 13 -1.09 9.73 10.01
N ALA A 14 0.11 9.22 9.71
CA ALA A 14 0.85 9.59 8.50
C ALA A 14 0.08 9.21 7.24
N ALA A 15 -0.47 7.99 7.19
CA ALA A 15 -1.27 7.50 6.07
C ALA A 15 -2.50 8.39 5.82
N GLN A 16 -3.28 8.74 6.86
CA GLN A 16 -4.42 9.65 6.69
C GLN A 16 -4.00 11.00 6.09
N ARG A 17 -2.91 11.59 6.60
CA ARG A 17 -2.40 12.87 6.07
C ARG A 17 -1.93 12.75 4.62
N LYS A 18 -1.19 11.70 4.28
CA LYS A 18 -0.68 11.48 2.92
C LYS A 18 -1.79 11.18 1.91
N LEU A 19 -2.84 10.47 2.31
CA LEU A 19 -4.03 10.28 1.47
C LEU A 19 -4.74 11.60 1.14
N LEU A 20 -4.74 12.57 2.06
CA LEU A 20 -5.23 13.92 1.79
C LEU A 20 -4.29 14.66 0.82
N ASP A 21 -2.98 14.64 1.10
CA ASP A 21 -1.98 15.40 0.32
C ASP A 21 -1.87 14.90 -1.14
N GLU A 22 -1.98 13.59 -1.36
CA GLU A 22 -1.79 12.94 -2.67
C GLU A 22 -3.11 12.72 -3.41
N LEU A 23 -4.11 12.14 -2.74
CA LEU A 23 -5.36 11.70 -3.35
C LEU A 23 -6.54 12.63 -3.04
N GLY A 24 -6.34 13.66 -2.21
CA GLY A 24 -7.39 14.59 -1.81
C GLY A 24 -8.49 13.94 -0.97
N ILE A 25 -8.22 12.77 -0.36
CA ILE A 25 -9.22 12.05 0.43
C ILE A 25 -9.38 12.75 1.79
N PRO A 26 -10.59 13.22 2.14
CA PRO A 26 -10.79 13.95 3.38
C PRO A 26 -10.75 13.00 4.59
N ALA A 27 -10.32 13.50 5.75
CA ALA A 27 -10.08 12.69 6.94
C ALA A 27 -11.33 11.95 7.45
N GLU A 28 -12.53 12.52 7.24
CA GLU A 28 -13.80 11.87 7.58
C GLU A 28 -14.08 10.59 6.78
N ASP A 29 -13.53 10.49 5.56
CA ASP A 29 -13.69 9.31 4.72
C ASP A 29 -12.73 8.19 5.13
N VAL A 30 -11.63 8.51 5.82
CA VAL A 30 -10.59 7.57 6.27
C VAL A 30 -10.18 7.78 7.73
N PRO A 31 -11.05 7.52 8.72
CA PRO A 31 -10.71 7.70 10.14
C PRO A 31 -9.51 6.84 10.57
N VAL A 32 -8.59 7.44 11.34
CA VAL A 32 -7.32 6.82 11.75
C VAL A 32 -7.50 5.47 12.47
N ASP A 33 -8.56 5.34 13.27
CA ASP A 33 -8.88 4.14 14.04
C ASP A 33 -9.42 2.99 13.19
N GLN A 34 -9.74 3.23 11.91
CA GLN A 34 -10.24 2.22 10.97
C GLN A 34 -9.16 1.64 10.05
N PHE A 35 -7.96 2.20 10.03
CA PHE A 35 -6.83 1.55 9.37
C PHE A 35 -6.46 0.27 10.11
N LEU A 36 -6.23 -0.80 9.34
CA LEU A 36 -5.78 -2.10 9.82
C LEU A 36 -4.32 -2.29 9.43
N PRO A 37 -3.37 -2.22 10.39
CA PRO A 37 -2.01 -2.68 10.17
C PRO A 37 -2.00 -4.21 10.01
N VAL A 38 -1.42 -4.72 8.93
CA VAL A 38 -1.44 -6.16 8.59
C VAL A 38 -0.06 -6.80 8.48
N GLY A 39 1.00 -6.00 8.36
CA GLY A 39 2.34 -6.53 8.18
C GLY A 39 3.40 -5.45 8.19
N ARG A 40 4.67 -5.88 8.27
CA ARG A 40 5.83 -5.00 8.08
C ARG A 40 6.87 -5.68 7.21
N ILE A 41 7.41 -4.95 6.26
CA ILE A 41 8.46 -5.43 5.36
C ILE A 41 9.72 -4.58 5.54
N LEU A 42 10.89 -5.21 5.51
CA LEU A 42 12.17 -4.51 5.41
C LEU A 42 12.74 -4.80 4.03
N TYR A 43 12.85 -3.76 3.20
CA TYR A 43 13.31 -3.88 1.82
C TYR A 43 14.30 -2.78 1.45
N LYS A 44 15.04 -3.02 0.36
CA LYS A 44 15.92 -2.03 -0.26
C LYS A 44 15.77 -2.11 -1.77
N ALA A 45 15.52 -0.99 -2.42
CA ALA A 45 15.35 -0.95 -3.87
C ALA A 45 16.05 0.28 -4.47
N PRO A 46 16.97 0.10 -5.45
CA PRO A 46 17.48 1.23 -6.21
C PRO A 46 16.40 1.76 -7.16
N SER A 47 16.31 3.09 -7.31
CA SER A 47 15.49 3.74 -8.32
C SER A 47 16.34 4.10 -9.54
N ASP A 48 17.43 4.83 -9.32
CA ASP A 48 18.44 5.13 -10.33
C ASP A 48 19.86 5.04 -9.75
N GLY A 49 20.88 5.41 -10.53
CA GLY A 49 22.29 5.38 -10.09
C GLY A 49 22.61 6.30 -8.90
N LYS A 50 21.65 7.09 -8.39
CA LYS A 50 21.79 8.05 -7.30
C LYS A 50 20.74 7.87 -6.20
N TRP A 51 19.52 7.50 -6.56
CA TRP A 51 18.35 7.45 -5.67
C TRP A 51 17.84 6.03 -5.47
N GLY A 52 17.25 5.77 -4.31
CA GLY A 52 16.62 4.51 -3.97
C GLY A 52 15.96 4.55 -2.59
N GLU A 53 15.32 3.46 -2.23
CA GLU A 53 14.56 3.25 -1.00
C GLU A 53 15.27 2.22 -0.11
N HIS A 54 15.18 2.41 1.21
CA HIS A 54 15.62 1.44 2.21
C HIS A 54 14.76 1.64 3.47
N GLU A 55 13.72 0.83 3.61
CA GLU A 55 12.60 1.14 4.50
C GLU A 55 12.16 -0.07 5.31
N LEU A 56 11.77 0.19 6.56
CA LEU A 56 10.86 -0.67 7.31
C LEU A 56 9.45 -0.15 7.08
N ASP A 57 8.77 -0.76 6.12
CA ASP A 57 7.47 -0.28 5.64
C ASP A 57 6.31 -0.98 6.37
N TYR A 58 5.29 -0.19 6.71
CA TYR A 58 4.11 -0.64 7.44
C TYR A 58 2.96 -0.85 6.46
N LEU A 59 2.52 -2.09 6.32
CA LEU A 59 1.40 -2.43 5.44
C LEU A 59 0.09 -2.10 6.15
N LEU A 60 -0.64 -1.12 5.62
CA LEU A 60 -1.92 -0.64 6.15
C LEU A 60 -3.04 -0.90 5.15
N PHE A 61 -4.17 -1.43 5.63
CA PHE A 61 -5.40 -1.58 4.85
C PHE A 61 -6.50 -0.66 5.35
N ILE A 62 -7.31 -0.16 4.42
CA ILE A 62 -8.60 0.48 4.68
C ILE A 62 -9.58 0.11 3.55
N VAL A 63 -10.82 -0.19 3.89
CA VAL A 63 -11.85 -0.63 2.92
C VAL A 63 -13.08 0.23 3.11
N ARG A 64 -13.22 1.27 2.28
CA ARG A 64 -14.28 2.28 2.34
C ARG A 64 -14.54 2.86 0.96
N ASP A 65 -15.74 3.36 0.75
CA ASP A 65 -16.02 4.30 -0.32
C ASP A 65 -15.52 5.68 0.11
N VAL A 66 -14.74 6.33 -0.75
CA VAL A 66 -14.07 7.59 -0.44
C VAL A 66 -14.20 8.57 -1.61
N LYS A 67 -14.21 9.85 -1.32
CA LYS A 67 -14.09 10.89 -2.34
C LYS A 67 -12.62 11.07 -2.69
N VAL A 68 -12.30 11.07 -3.98
CA VAL A 68 -10.94 11.21 -4.48
C VAL A 68 -10.85 12.46 -5.34
N ASN A 69 -9.85 13.30 -5.07
CA ASN A 69 -9.52 14.49 -5.83
C ASN A 69 -7.99 14.60 -5.91
N PRO A 70 -7.33 13.83 -6.82
CA PRO A 70 -5.88 13.68 -6.81
C PRO A 70 -5.15 15.00 -7.02
N ASN A 71 -4.03 15.16 -6.32
CA ASN A 71 -3.08 16.23 -6.57
C ASN A 71 -2.24 15.88 -7.82
N PRO A 72 -2.34 16.64 -8.93
CA PRO A 72 -1.63 16.32 -10.16
C PRO A 72 -0.10 16.45 -10.06
N ASP A 73 0.42 17.12 -9.04
CA ASP A 73 1.86 17.18 -8.78
C ASP A 73 2.41 15.87 -8.20
N GLU A 74 1.54 15.05 -7.58
CA GLU A 74 1.91 13.80 -6.91
C GLU A 74 1.38 12.55 -7.65
N VAL A 75 0.17 12.62 -8.22
CA VAL A 75 -0.54 11.47 -8.81
C VAL A 75 -0.96 11.78 -10.24
N ALA A 76 -0.43 11.02 -11.19
CA ALA A 76 -0.72 11.20 -12.62
C ALA A 76 -2.09 10.64 -13.05
N ASP A 77 -2.51 9.50 -12.49
CA ASP A 77 -3.79 8.86 -12.79
C ASP A 77 -4.19 7.88 -11.67
N ILE A 78 -5.47 7.52 -11.60
CA ILE A 78 -6.02 6.56 -10.62
C ILE A 78 -6.85 5.49 -11.31
N LYS A 79 -6.82 4.27 -10.78
CA LYS A 79 -7.64 3.16 -11.28
C LYS A 79 -8.03 2.20 -10.16
N TYR A 80 -9.34 1.98 -10.01
CA TYR A 80 -9.85 0.85 -9.24
C TYR A 80 -9.79 -0.42 -10.08
N VAL A 81 -9.28 -1.49 -9.49
CA VAL A 81 -9.12 -2.78 -10.17
C VAL A 81 -9.64 -3.92 -9.30
N ASN A 82 -10.16 -4.95 -9.95
CA ASN A 82 -10.37 -6.24 -9.31
C ASN A 82 -9.11 -7.12 -9.40
N GLN A 83 -9.18 -8.30 -8.79
CA GLN A 83 -8.08 -9.27 -8.76
C GLN A 83 -7.59 -9.72 -10.15
N ASP A 84 -8.49 -9.91 -11.11
CA ASP A 84 -8.14 -10.35 -12.47
C ASP A 84 -7.48 -9.20 -13.27
N GLN A 85 -8.02 -8.00 -13.14
CA GLN A 85 -7.47 -6.79 -13.73
C GLN A 85 -6.07 -6.49 -13.18
N LEU A 86 -5.84 -6.70 -11.88
CA LEU A 86 -4.50 -6.58 -11.31
C LEU A 86 -3.54 -7.62 -11.90
N ARG A 87 -3.95 -8.89 -12.03
CA ARG A 87 -3.12 -9.93 -12.68
C ARG A 87 -2.74 -9.55 -14.11
N GLU A 88 -3.69 -9.00 -14.87
CA GLU A 88 -3.39 -8.53 -16.22
C GLU A 88 -2.43 -7.34 -16.22
N LEU A 89 -2.55 -6.39 -15.27
CA LEU A 89 -1.59 -5.29 -15.14
C LEU A 89 -0.18 -5.79 -14.84
N LEU A 90 -0.04 -6.79 -13.96
CA LEU A 90 1.25 -7.43 -13.67
C LEU A 90 1.82 -8.10 -14.93
N ARG A 91 1.00 -8.86 -15.66
CA ARG A 91 1.41 -9.52 -16.91
C ARG A 91 1.93 -8.50 -17.93
N LYS A 92 1.21 -7.39 -18.10
CA LYS A 92 1.60 -6.30 -19.01
C LYS A 92 2.90 -5.63 -18.58
N ALA A 93 3.07 -5.36 -17.28
CA ALA A 93 4.31 -4.82 -16.74
C ALA A 93 5.51 -5.74 -17.06
N ASP A 94 5.35 -7.04 -16.80
CA ASP A 94 6.41 -8.04 -17.02
C ASP A 94 6.75 -8.20 -18.51
N ALA A 95 5.76 -8.03 -19.39
CA ALA A 95 5.93 -8.05 -20.84
C ALA A 95 6.46 -6.73 -21.43
N GLY A 96 6.59 -5.67 -20.61
CA GLY A 96 6.97 -4.33 -21.08
C GLY A 96 5.91 -3.66 -21.97
N GLU A 97 4.66 -4.11 -21.87
CA GLU A 97 3.54 -3.58 -22.65
C GLU A 97 3.12 -2.21 -22.13
N GLU A 98 2.71 -1.32 -23.04
CA GLU A 98 2.14 0.00 -22.71
C GLU A 98 3.06 0.93 -21.88
N GLY A 99 4.35 0.59 -21.76
CA GLY A 99 5.30 1.34 -20.94
C GLY A 99 5.00 1.25 -19.44
N LEU A 100 4.18 0.29 -19.02
CA LEU A 100 3.74 0.16 -17.63
C LEU A 100 4.91 -0.27 -16.75
N LYS A 101 5.13 0.47 -15.66
CA LYS A 101 6.15 0.20 -14.65
C LYS A 101 5.50 0.06 -13.29
N LEU A 102 5.99 -0.90 -12.50
CA LEU A 102 5.58 -1.10 -11.12
C LEU A 102 6.73 -0.68 -10.21
N SER A 103 6.40 -0.09 -9.06
CA SER A 103 7.40 0.14 -8.04
C SER A 103 7.92 -1.20 -7.49
N PRO A 104 9.20 -1.30 -7.13
CA PRO A 104 9.76 -2.53 -6.58
C PRO A 104 9.00 -3.01 -5.34
N TRP A 105 8.67 -2.12 -4.40
CA TRP A 105 7.92 -2.45 -3.19
C TRP A 105 6.52 -3.01 -3.51
N PHE A 106 5.83 -2.47 -4.51
CA PHE A 106 4.50 -2.97 -4.88
C PHE A 106 4.58 -4.40 -5.40
N ARG A 107 5.61 -4.71 -6.21
CA ARG A 107 5.84 -6.08 -6.67
C ARG A 107 6.15 -7.03 -5.52
N LEU A 108 6.97 -6.60 -4.55
CA LEU A 108 7.25 -7.39 -3.35
C LEU A 108 5.97 -7.72 -2.56
N ILE A 109 5.07 -6.74 -2.37
CA ILE A 109 3.81 -6.97 -1.67
C ILE A 109 2.89 -7.91 -2.46
N VAL A 110 2.78 -7.72 -3.78
CA VAL A 110 1.97 -8.56 -4.67
C VAL A 110 2.40 -10.02 -4.61
N ASP A 111 3.69 -10.28 -4.80
CA ASP A 111 4.22 -11.64 -4.94
C ASP A 111 4.18 -12.42 -3.63
N ASN A 112 4.20 -11.73 -2.48
CA ASN A 112 4.30 -12.38 -1.17
C ASN A 112 3.00 -12.38 -0.37
N PHE A 113 2.15 -11.36 -0.51
CA PHE A 113 1.06 -11.15 0.46
C PHE A 113 -0.28 -10.74 -0.14
N LEU A 114 -0.29 -9.88 -1.17
CA LEU A 114 -1.49 -9.12 -1.54
C LEU A 114 -2.71 -9.99 -1.84
N PHE A 115 -2.55 -11.05 -2.62
CA PHE A 115 -3.69 -11.91 -2.99
C PHE A 115 -4.25 -12.67 -1.78
N ASN A 116 -3.39 -13.12 -0.86
CA ASN A 116 -3.84 -13.72 0.39
C ASN A 116 -4.61 -12.71 1.25
N PHE A 117 -4.07 -11.49 1.41
CA PHE A 117 -4.78 -10.42 2.12
C PHE A 117 -6.11 -10.06 1.46
N TRP A 118 -6.16 -10.00 0.13
CA TRP A 118 -7.37 -9.69 -0.63
C TRP A 118 -8.47 -10.73 -0.39
N ASP A 119 -8.14 -12.01 -0.39
CA ASP A 119 -9.11 -13.07 -0.10
C ASP A 119 -9.68 -12.95 1.32
N HIS A 120 -8.85 -12.56 2.29
CA HIS A 120 -9.28 -12.30 3.66
C HIS A 120 -10.08 -11.01 3.80
N VAL A 121 -9.81 -9.96 3.00
CA VAL A 121 -10.67 -8.77 2.91
C VAL A 121 -12.07 -9.16 2.45
N GLN A 122 -12.18 -9.97 1.39
CA GLN A 122 -13.48 -10.39 0.85
C GLN A 122 -14.29 -11.27 1.83
N LYS A 123 -13.61 -12.05 2.67
CA LYS A 123 -14.23 -12.87 3.72
C LYS A 123 -14.53 -12.10 5.01
N GLY A 124 -14.02 -10.87 5.16
CA GLY A 124 -14.11 -10.11 6.41
C GLY A 124 -13.18 -10.61 7.52
N THR A 125 -12.15 -11.37 7.17
CA THR A 125 -11.23 -12.06 8.10
C THR A 125 -9.79 -11.54 8.04
N LEU A 126 -9.56 -10.31 7.54
CA LEU A 126 -8.22 -9.73 7.41
C LEU A 126 -7.42 -9.71 8.72
N LYS A 127 -8.09 -9.56 9.86
CA LYS A 127 -7.45 -9.59 11.19
C LYS A 127 -6.80 -10.93 11.52
N GLU A 128 -7.23 -12.02 10.91
CA GLU A 128 -6.68 -13.37 11.16
C GLU A 128 -5.31 -13.58 10.52
N VAL A 129 -4.99 -12.79 9.49
CA VAL A 129 -3.72 -12.84 8.75
C VAL A 129 -2.83 -11.63 9.01
N ALA A 130 -3.25 -10.75 9.93
CA ALA A 130 -2.44 -9.61 10.34
C ALA A 130 -1.29 -10.09 11.25
N ASP A 131 -0.05 -9.81 10.85
CA ASP A 131 1.15 -10.11 11.64
C ASP A 131 2.00 -8.85 11.81
N MET A 132 1.83 -8.19 12.94
CA MET A 132 2.60 -7.00 13.32
C MET A 132 3.82 -7.33 14.18
N GLU A 133 4.13 -8.60 14.41
CA GLU A 133 5.28 -9.05 15.20
C GLU A 133 6.47 -9.44 14.30
N THR A 134 6.18 -10.05 13.15
CA THR A 134 7.22 -10.38 12.16
C THR A 134 7.64 -9.13 11.39
N ILE A 135 8.93 -9.08 11.01
CA ILE A 135 9.45 -8.16 9.98
C ILE A 135 9.91 -9.05 8.82
N HIS A 136 9.19 -9.01 7.71
CA HIS A 136 9.53 -9.79 6.54
C HIS A 136 10.67 -9.10 5.78
N LYS A 137 11.86 -9.70 5.77
CA LYS A 137 13.01 -9.16 5.05
C LYS A 137 12.93 -9.62 3.59
N LEU A 138 12.67 -8.67 2.71
CA LEU A 138 12.52 -8.89 1.28
C LEU A 138 13.65 -8.15 0.57
N THR A 139 14.70 -8.90 0.23
CA THR A 139 15.94 -8.41 -0.39
C THR A 139 16.15 -9.05 -1.74
#